data_AF-A0A7V4MD93-F1
#
_entry.id   AF-A0A7V4MD93-F1
#
_cell.length_a   1.000
_cell.length_b   1.000
_cell.length_c   1.000
_cell.angle_alpha   90.00
_cell.angle_beta   90.00
_cell.angle_gamma   90.00
#
_symmetry.space_group_name_H-M   'P 1'
#
loop_
_entity.id
_entity.type
_entity.pdbx_description
1 polymer ?
#
loop_
_entity_poly.entity_id
_entity_poly.type
_entity_poly.pdbx_seq_one_letter_code
_entity_poly.pdbx_strand_id
1 'polypeptide(L)'
;MERIFICLTIASLTLISCSSRSEIPAGLTGDWYTVKGDVEVYSFTTENGKGIYLGTIDDRPMVKGTWKVEKGMLVLIPDSEGYASGSSRYSYRISNDTLWLNEGQEIYTKTAPLKYIHPEASILENIRSDFNSLFTEPAEAEFIWPDGTYHGFAIETRSDSLSGLFSGLIQYIQDKGFEPDEKAVSEICNGYKKLYGNDTVIAMICYVQDEEGSPAGLKISAALKK
;
A
#
# COMPACT_ATOMS: atom_id res chain seq x y z
N MET A 1 9.35 75.71 44.49
CA MET A 1 8.32 75.66 43.43
C MET A 1 9.10 75.52 42.12
N GLU A 2 9.09 74.43 41.35
CA GLU A 2 8.19 73.28 41.21
C GLU A 2 8.96 72.10 40.54
N ARG A 3 8.65 70.89 41.04
CA ARG A 3 8.42 69.61 40.34
C ARG A 3 9.46 69.00 39.39
N ILE A 4 10.08 67.95 39.94
CA ILE A 4 10.50 66.67 39.32
C ILE A 4 9.50 66.18 38.25
N PHE A 5 9.98 65.72 37.10
CA PHE A 5 9.42 64.53 36.44
C PHE A 5 10.50 63.72 35.70
N ILE A 6 10.77 62.56 36.25
CA ILE A 6 11.56 61.45 35.71
C ILE A 6 10.72 60.81 34.59
N CYS A 7 11.26 60.71 33.38
CA CYS A 7 10.78 59.76 32.38
C CYS A 7 11.92 58.80 32.02
N LEU A 8 12.18 57.87 32.94
CA LEU A 8 12.71 56.55 32.62
C LEU A 8 11.66 55.86 31.74
N THR A 9 11.83 55.89 30.41
CA THR A 9 11.06 55.01 29.53
C THR A 9 11.86 53.73 29.34
N ILE A 10 11.67 52.84 30.30
CA ILE A 10 11.98 51.42 30.21
C ILE A 10 11.21 50.88 29.00
N ALA A 11 11.90 50.70 27.87
CA ALA A 11 11.41 49.93 26.74
C ALA A 11 11.54 48.42 27.06
N SER A 12 10.74 47.98 28.04
CA SER A 12 10.28 46.60 28.14
C SER A 12 9.10 46.44 27.18
N LEU A 13 8.90 45.24 26.65
CA LEU A 13 7.93 44.83 25.62
C LEU A 13 8.47 45.07 24.19
N THR A 14 8.92 44.05 23.47
CA THR A 14 8.46 42.66 23.44
C THR A 14 9.63 41.77 23.06
N LEU A 15 9.95 40.81 23.93
CA LEU A 15 10.41 39.51 23.46
C LEU A 15 9.33 39.07 22.48
N ILE A 16 9.62 39.18 21.19
CA ILE A 16 8.96 38.38 20.17
C ILE A 16 9.23 36.96 20.62
N SER A 17 8.29 36.44 21.40
CA SER A 17 8.11 35.01 21.55
C SER A 17 7.81 34.56 20.13
N CYS A 18 8.88 34.26 19.39
CA CYS A 18 8.83 33.34 18.27
C CYS A 18 8.31 32.05 18.88
N SER A 19 6.99 31.95 19.04
CA SER A 19 6.31 30.68 18.99
C SER A 19 6.63 30.18 17.60
N SER A 20 7.74 29.45 17.50
CA SER A 20 8.02 28.59 16.37
C SER A 20 6.88 27.60 16.32
N ARG A 21 5.76 28.00 15.71
CA ARG A 21 4.86 27.05 15.07
C ARG A 21 5.79 26.27 14.16
N SER A 22 6.14 25.05 14.56
CA SER A 22 6.79 24.13 13.64
C SER A 22 5.78 23.98 12.51
N GLU A 23 6.00 24.67 11.40
CA GLU A 23 5.18 24.49 10.23
C GLU A 23 5.28 23.02 9.86
N ILE A 24 4.15 22.33 9.98
CA ILE A 24 4.02 20.95 9.57
C ILE A 24 4.23 20.95 8.05
N PRO A 25 5.28 20.31 7.51
CA PRO A 25 5.55 20.39 6.09
C PRO A 25 4.41 19.71 5.32
N ALA A 26 3.69 20.46 4.49
CA ALA A 26 2.61 19.92 3.66
C ALA A 26 3.08 18.75 2.78
N GLY A 27 4.37 18.70 2.46
CA GLY A 27 4.99 17.61 1.70
C GLY A 27 4.93 16.25 2.39
N LEU A 28 4.96 16.18 3.73
CA LEU A 28 4.95 14.91 4.48
C LEU A 28 3.55 14.31 4.62
N THR A 29 2.50 15.12 4.54
CA THR A 29 1.11 14.65 4.68
C THR A 29 0.71 13.75 3.51
N GLY A 30 -0.05 12.71 3.82
CA GLY A 30 -0.56 11.71 2.88
C GLY A 30 -0.16 10.28 3.26
N ASP A 31 -0.59 9.35 2.40
CA ASP A 31 -0.20 7.94 2.51
C ASP A 31 1.11 7.69 1.76
N TRP A 32 1.98 6.90 2.39
CA TRP A 32 3.32 6.58 1.95
C TRP A 32 3.49 5.08 1.96
N TYR A 33 3.55 4.49 0.78
CA TYR A 33 3.66 3.06 0.56
C TYR A 33 5.11 2.65 0.43
N THR A 34 5.45 1.51 0.99
CA THR A 34 6.83 1.07 1.09
C THR A 34 7.38 0.58 -0.23
N VAL A 35 8.53 1.12 -0.58
CA VAL A 35 9.44 0.55 -1.58
C VAL A 35 10.50 -0.30 -0.88
N LYS A 36 10.96 0.15 0.30
CA LYS A 36 11.94 -0.53 1.14
C LYS A 36 11.74 -0.12 2.60
N GLY A 37 11.46 -1.08 3.50
CA GLY A 37 11.22 -0.81 4.91
C GLY A 37 10.35 -1.90 5.55
N ASP A 38 10.17 -1.83 6.87
CA ASP A 38 9.42 -2.85 7.63
C ASP A 38 7.92 -2.54 7.73
N VAL A 39 7.55 -1.26 7.82
CA VAL A 39 6.14 -0.82 7.87
C VAL A 39 5.63 -0.70 6.45
N GLU A 40 4.57 -1.40 6.03
CA GLU A 40 4.10 -1.38 4.64
C GLU A 40 3.55 -0.02 4.19
N VAL A 41 2.76 0.64 5.05
CA VAL A 41 2.18 1.95 4.75
C VAL A 41 2.28 2.85 5.97
N TYR A 42 2.76 4.08 5.76
CA TYR A 42 2.58 5.18 6.70
C TYR A 42 1.54 6.16 6.20
N SER A 43 0.51 6.43 7.00
CA SER A 43 -0.39 7.57 6.81
C SER A 43 0.02 8.70 7.74
N PHE A 44 0.37 9.86 7.18
CA PHE A 44 0.64 11.09 7.93
C PHE A 44 -0.49 12.09 7.71
N THR A 45 -1.21 12.43 8.77
CA THR A 45 -2.30 13.41 8.73
C THR A 45 -2.03 14.56 9.70
N THR A 46 -2.84 15.61 9.61
CA THR A 46 -2.81 16.74 10.55
C THR A 46 -4.19 16.97 11.12
N GLU A 47 -4.32 16.93 12.43
CA GLU A 47 -5.56 17.18 13.15
C GLU A 47 -5.33 18.25 14.20
N ASN A 48 -6.16 19.31 14.20
CA ASN A 48 -6.07 20.40 15.17
C ASN A 48 -4.65 21.01 15.29
N GLY A 49 -3.91 21.05 14.19
CA GLY A 49 -2.52 21.56 14.14
C GLY A 49 -1.47 20.62 14.73
N LYS A 50 -1.79 19.35 14.98
CA LYS A 50 -0.85 18.30 15.39
C LYS A 50 -0.71 17.26 14.27
N GLY A 51 0.51 16.80 14.04
CA GLY A 51 0.75 15.67 13.14
C GLY A 51 0.36 14.36 13.81
N ILE A 52 -0.50 13.58 13.15
CA ILE A 52 -0.89 12.22 13.55
C ILE A 52 -0.34 11.26 12.50
N TYR A 53 0.19 10.10 12.93
CA TYR A 53 0.63 9.06 12.01
C TYR A 53 0.11 7.67 12.39
N LEU A 54 -0.05 6.83 11.38
CA LEU A 54 -0.41 5.42 11.49
C LEU A 54 0.48 4.62 10.54
N GLY A 55 1.15 3.60 11.05
CA GLY A 55 1.89 2.60 10.28
C GLY A 55 1.16 1.26 10.28
N THR A 56 1.01 0.62 9.12
CA THR A 56 0.33 -0.68 8.97
C THR A 56 1.20 -1.74 8.32
N ILE A 57 0.87 -3.01 8.61
CA ILE A 57 1.33 -4.22 7.91
C ILE A 57 0.11 -5.12 7.72
N ASP A 58 -0.11 -5.64 6.52
CA ASP A 58 -1.27 -6.46 6.13
C ASP A 58 -2.60 -5.82 6.56
N ASP A 59 -2.74 -4.52 6.33
CA ASP A 59 -3.88 -3.68 6.72
C ASP A 59 -4.16 -3.62 8.24
N ARG A 60 -3.21 -4.07 9.07
CA ARG A 60 -3.31 -4.01 10.54
C ARG A 60 -2.44 -2.88 11.11
N PRO A 61 -2.96 -2.06 12.03
CA PRO A 61 -2.16 -1.08 12.76
C PRO A 61 -0.97 -1.73 13.47
N MET A 62 0.24 -1.35 13.09
CA MET A 62 1.48 -1.77 13.73
C MET A 62 1.97 -0.70 14.71
N VAL A 63 1.95 0.56 14.29
CA VAL A 63 2.39 1.72 15.08
C VAL A 63 1.44 2.89 14.86
N LYS A 64 1.18 3.67 15.90
CA LYS A 64 0.39 4.91 15.80
C LYS A 64 0.96 5.95 16.75
N GLY A 65 0.77 7.22 16.44
CA GLY A 65 1.03 8.30 17.38
C GLY A 65 1.09 9.66 16.73
N THR A 66 1.95 10.52 17.26
CA THR A 66 2.13 11.88 16.75
C THR A 66 3.46 12.04 16.04
N TRP A 67 3.50 12.92 15.04
CA TRP A 67 4.73 13.27 14.35
C TRP A 67 4.96 14.77 14.35
N LYS A 68 6.23 15.15 14.25
CA LYS A 68 6.66 16.54 14.12
C LYS A 68 8.00 16.62 13.39
N VAL A 69 8.35 17.80 12.92
CA VAL A 69 9.68 18.07 12.39
C VAL A 69 10.45 18.95 13.36
N GLU A 70 11.61 18.46 13.81
CA GLU A 70 12.51 19.18 14.71
C GLU A 70 13.90 19.23 14.12
N LYS A 71 14.45 20.44 13.92
CA LYS A 71 15.81 20.64 13.40
C LYS A 71 16.07 19.89 12.08
N GLY A 72 15.07 19.87 11.19
CA GLY A 72 15.16 19.17 9.89
C GLY A 72 15.01 17.64 9.97
N MET A 73 14.69 17.09 11.13
CA MET A 73 14.48 15.65 11.34
C MET A 73 12.99 15.36 11.50
N LEU A 74 12.51 14.27 10.91
CA LEU A 74 11.18 13.74 11.19
C LEU A 74 11.24 12.99 12.53
N VAL A 75 10.35 13.34 13.45
CA VAL A 75 10.27 12.71 14.78
C VAL A 75 8.92 12.02 14.91
N LEU A 76 8.94 10.70 15.06
CA LEU A 76 7.76 9.89 15.32
C LEU A 76 7.68 9.61 16.82
N ILE A 77 6.56 9.95 17.44
CA ILE A 77 6.31 9.81 18.87
C ILE A 77 5.14 8.82 19.00
N PRO A 78 5.41 7.54 19.33
CA PRO A 78 4.35 6.55 19.44
C PRO A 78 3.41 6.85 20.62
N ASP A 79 2.14 6.48 20.46
CA ASP A 79 1.19 6.49 21.57
C ASP A 79 1.56 5.42 22.60
N SER A 80 1.19 5.65 23.86
CA SER A 80 1.42 4.72 24.97
C SER A 80 0.75 3.35 24.82
N GLU A 81 -0.20 3.23 23.89
CA GLU A 81 -0.95 2.00 23.59
C GLU A 81 -0.33 1.18 22.45
N GLY A 82 0.72 1.67 21.80
CA GLY A 82 1.38 1.00 20.68
C GLY A 82 2.50 0.04 21.09
N TYR A 83 2.95 -0.78 20.15
CA TYR A 83 4.09 -1.70 20.35
C TYR A 83 5.46 -0.99 20.48
N ALA A 84 5.55 0.27 20.06
CA ALA A 84 6.77 1.07 20.15
C ALA A 84 6.77 1.94 21.41
N SER A 85 7.84 1.88 22.20
CA SER A 85 7.95 2.57 23.50
C SER A 85 8.83 3.83 23.48
N GLY A 86 9.47 4.14 22.37
CA GLY A 86 10.41 5.27 22.24
C GLY A 86 10.14 6.12 21.01
N SER A 87 10.41 7.42 21.11
CA SER A 87 10.38 8.31 19.95
C SER A 87 11.51 7.98 18.98
N SER A 88 11.20 7.90 17.70
CA SER A 88 12.16 7.65 16.62
C SER A 88 12.48 8.96 15.89
N ARG A 89 13.73 9.13 15.48
CA ARG A 89 14.19 10.32 14.75
C ARG A 89 14.82 9.90 13.43
N TYR A 90 14.36 10.52 12.35
CA TYR A 90 14.78 10.20 10.99
C TYR A 90 15.35 11.43 10.31
N SER A 91 16.51 11.28 9.68
CA SER A 91 16.86 12.19 8.59
C SER A 91 15.88 11.89 7.46
N TYR A 92 15.35 12.93 6.81
CA TYR A 92 14.41 12.72 5.71
C TYR A 92 14.67 13.63 4.53
N ARG A 93 14.30 13.14 3.35
CA ARG A 93 14.27 13.91 2.11
C ARG A 93 12.99 13.55 1.36
N ILE A 94 12.35 14.55 0.76
CA ILE A 94 11.24 14.35 -0.17
C ILE A 94 11.64 14.88 -1.54
N SER A 95 11.40 14.09 -2.57
CA SER A 95 11.62 14.44 -3.98
C SER A 95 10.78 13.53 -4.85
N ASN A 96 10.05 14.08 -5.82
CA ASN A 96 9.21 13.34 -6.77
C ASN A 96 8.34 12.26 -6.08
N ASP A 97 7.51 12.68 -5.12
CA ASP A 97 6.60 11.79 -4.38
C ASP A 97 7.27 10.58 -3.70
N THR A 98 8.57 10.67 -3.46
CA THR A 98 9.34 9.66 -2.75
C THR A 98 9.90 10.27 -1.46
N LEU A 99 9.75 9.55 -0.36
CA LEU A 99 10.25 9.87 0.96
C LEU A 99 11.39 8.90 1.27
N TRP A 100 12.58 9.46 1.46
CA TRP A 100 13.73 8.70 1.95
C TRP A 100 13.90 9.01 3.42
N LEU A 101 13.97 7.96 4.25
CA LEU A 101 14.32 8.06 5.66
C LEU A 101 15.72 7.47 5.89
N ASN A 102 16.46 8.04 6.84
CA ASN A 102 17.77 7.56 7.28
C ASN A 102 18.71 7.26 6.11
N GLU A 103 18.91 8.25 5.24
CA GLU A 103 19.81 8.14 4.07
C GLU A 103 19.44 6.99 3.11
N GLY A 104 18.16 6.60 3.04
CA GLY A 104 17.66 5.56 2.14
C GLY A 104 17.70 4.15 2.72
N GLN A 105 17.86 4.02 4.04
CA GLN A 105 17.58 2.76 4.73
C GLN A 105 16.11 2.37 4.56
N GLU A 106 15.21 3.36 4.63
CA GLU A 106 13.80 3.18 4.31
C GLU A 106 13.38 4.16 3.19
N ILE A 107 12.55 3.67 2.27
CA ILE A 107 12.09 4.39 1.09
C ILE A 107 10.60 4.14 0.93
N TYR A 108 9.85 5.23 0.83
CA TYR A 108 8.41 5.22 0.64
C TYR A 108 8.01 6.08 -0.56
N THR A 109 6.85 5.83 -1.14
CA THR A 109 6.29 6.61 -2.24
C THR A 109 4.82 6.93 -2.01
N LYS A 110 4.34 8.07 -2.54
CA LYS A 110 2.89 8.36 -2.58
C LYS A 110 2.15 7.56 -3.66
N THR A 111 2.88 6.93 -4.57
CA THR A 111 2.29 6.06 -5.59
C THR A 111 1.83 4.76 -4.93
N ALA A 112 0.52 4.60 -4.79
CA ALA A 112 -0.05 3.36 -4.26
C ALA A 112 0.36 2.15 -5.12
N PRO A 113 0.85 1.06 -4.50
CA PRO A 113 1.10 -0.19 -5.19
C PRO A 113 -0.18 -0.72 -5.84
N LEU A 114 -0.02 -1.47 -6.92
CA LEU A 114 -1.12 -2.03 -7.71
C LEU A 114 -2.14 -2.78 -6.84
N LYS A 115 -1.65 -3.55 -5.84
CA LYS A 115 -2.48 -4.32 -4.89
C LYS A 115 -3.48 -3.49 -4.08
N TYR A 116 -3.24 -2.18 -3.88
CA TYR A 116 -4.14 -1.31 -3.11
C TYR A 116 -5.19 -0.61 -3.99
N ILE A 117 -4.89 -0.38 -5.26
CA ILE A 117 -5.79 0.31 -6.19
C ILE A 117 -6.77 -0.69 -6.80
N HIS A 118 -6.31 -1.92 -7.06
CA HIS A 118 -7.02 -2.92 -7.82
C HIS A 118 -7.25 -4.17 -6.94
N PRO A 119 -8.47 -4.39 -6.41
CA PRO A 119 -8.75 -5.59 -5.60
C PRO A 119 -8.44 -6.88 -6.37
N GLU A 120 -8.63 -6.89 -7.68
CA GLU A 120 -8.25 -7.97 -8.59
C GLU A 120 -6.73 -8.23 -8.60
N ALA A 121 -5.90 -7.19 -8.56
CA ALA A 121 -4.44 -7.35 -8.50
C ALA A 121 -3.99 -7.86 -7.12
N SER A 122 -4.65 -7.42 -6.04
CA SER A 122 -4.41 -7.92 -4.68
C SER A 122 -4.61 -9.43 -4.56
N ILE A 123 -5.68 -9.95 -5.18
CA ILE A 123 -5.96 -11.39 -5.22
C ILE A 123 -4.81 -12.14 -5.89
N LEU A 124 -4.30 -11.64 -7.01
CA LEU A 124 -3.18 -12.27 -7.72
C LEU A 124 -1.89 -12.20 -6.92
N GLU A 125 -1.59 -11.08 -6.26
CA GLU A 125 -0.43 -10.97 -5.36
C GLU A 125 -0.50 -11.96 -4.20
N ASN A 126 -1.68 -12.13 -3.59
CA ASN A 126 -1.86 -13.10 -2.51
C ASN A 126 -1.63 -14.53 -3.00
N ILE A 127 -2.17 -14.89 -4.18
CA ILE A 127 -1.90 -16.19 -4.78
C ILE A 127 -0.40 -16.38 -5.05
N ARG A 128 0.25 -15.38 -5.64
CA ARG A 128 1.70 -15.41 -5.91
C ARG A 128 2.48 -15.64 -4.61
N SER A 129 2.19 -14.86 -3.57
CA SER A 129 2.85 -14.95 -2.27
C SER A 129 2.62 -16.30 -1.58
N ASP A 130 1.37 -16.75 -1.49
CA ASP A 130 1.00 -18.00 -0.79
C ASP A 130 1.55 -19.25 -1.48
N PHE A 131 1.84 -19.17 -2.79
CA PHE A 131 2.51 -20.22 -3.56
C PHE A 131 4.01 -19.93 -3.77
N ASN A 132 4.68 -19.38 -2.75
CA ASN A 132 6.13 -19.16 -2.70
C ASN A 132 6.71 -18.36 -3.88
N SER A 133 5.94 -17.42 -4.44
CA SER A 133 6.32 -16.61 -5.60
C SER A 133 6.68 -17.42 -6.85
N LEU A 134 6.08 -18.60 -7.03
CA LEU A 134 6.23 -19.39 -8.27
C LEU A 134 5.67 -18.65 -9.50
N PHE A 135 4.81 -17.67 -9.29
CA PHE A 135 4.19 -16.86 -10.33
C PHE A 135 4.93 -15.54 -10.54
N THR A 136 4.83 -14.99 -11.75
CA THR A 136 5.26 -13.62 -12.05
C THR A 136 4.47 -12.59 -11.25
N GLU A 137 5.00 -11.36 -11.19
CA GLU A 137 4.20 -10.21 -10.74
C GLU A 137 2.98 -10.00 -11.65
N PRO A 138 1.87 -9.42 -11.15
CA PRO A 138 0.69 -9.12 -11.94
C PRO A 138 1.01 -8.15 -13.06
N ALA A 139 0.91 -8.64 -14.29
CA ALA A 139 0.96 -7.82 -15.48
C ALA A 139 -0.45 -7.34 -15.84
N GLU A 140 -0.57 -6.08 -16.22
CA GLU A 140 -1.78 -5.58 -16.87
C GLU A 140 -1.88 -6.21 -18.26
N ALA A 141 -2.94 -6.96 -18.53
CA ALA A 141 -3.10 -7.66 -19.80
C ALA A 141 -4.56 -7.75 -20.24
N GLU A 142 -4.78 -7.61 -21.55
CA GLU A 142 -6.04 -7.92 -22.22
C GLU A 142 -6.24 -9.44 -22.22
N PHE A 143 -6.77 -9.99 -21.13
CA PHE A 143 -7.35 -11.33 -21.17
C PHE A 143 -8.71 -11.25 -21.85
N ILE A 144 -8.92 -12.05 -22.90
CA ILE A 144 -10.20 -12.09 -23.60
C ILE A 144 -11.17 -12.92 -22.76
N TRP A 145 -11.91 -12.23 -21.90
CA TRP A 145 -13.03 -12.82 -21.18
C TRP A 145 -14.07 -13.35 -22.18
N PRO A 146 -14.83 -14.41 -21.85
CA PRO A 146 -15.83 -14.97 -22.78
C PRO A 146 -16.89 -13.97 -23.25
N ASP A 147 -17.13 -12.90 -22.50
CA ASP A 147 -18.02 -11.79 -22.86
C ASP A 147 -17.27 -10.52 -23.34
N GLY A 148 -15.94 -10.58 -23.47
CA GLY A 148 -15.10 -9.62 -24.21
C GLY A 148 -15.01 -8.21 -23.65
N THR A 149 -15.53 -7.94 -22.45
CA THR A 149 -15.78 -6.56 -21.98
C THR A 149 -14.87 -6.13 -20.82
N TYR A 150 -13.94 -6.97 -20.37
CA TYR A 150 -13.12 -6.67 -19.18
C TYR A 150 -11.62 -6.64 -19.49
N HIS A 151 -10.94 -5.60 -19.00
CA HIS A 151 -9.49 -5.56 -18.86
C HIS A 151 -9.13 -5.95 -17.43
N GLY A 152 -8.05 -6.71 -17.25
CA GLY A 152 -7.67 -7.21 -15.94
C GLY A 152 -6.16 -7.40 -15.80
N PHE A 153 -5.78 -8.04 -14.71
CA PHE A 153 -4.40 -8.37 -14.41
C PHE A 153 -4.21 -9.87 -14.53
N ALA A 154 -2.96 -10.30 -14.77
CA ALA A 154 -2.63 -11.70 -14.81
C ALA A 154 -1.25 -11.98 -14.21
N ILE A 155 -1.14 -13.16 -13.60
CA ILE A 155 0.14 -13.77 -13.21
C ILE A 155 0.27 -15.10 -13.95
N GLU A 156 1.50 -15.48 -14.27
CA GLU A 156 1.75 -16.76 -14.94
C GLU A 156 2.96 -17.47 -14.37
N THR A 157 3.01 -18.78 -14.59
CA THR A 157 4.16 -19.61 -14.31
C THR A 157 4.30 -20.68 -15.39
N ARG A 158 5.53 -21.04 -15.73
CA ARG A 158 5.85 -22.16 -16.63
C ARG A 158 6.45 -23.28 -15.80
N SER A 159 5.92 -24.48 -15.95
CA SER A 159 6.32 -25.64 -15.15
C SER A 159 5.92 -26.93 -15.85
N ASP A 160 6.75 -27.96 -15.68
CA ASP A 160 6.48 -29.31 -16.19
C ASP A 160 5.53 -30.11 -15.26
N SER A 161 5.28 -29.60 -14.03
CA SER A 161 4.43 -30.24 -13.01
C SER A 161 3.20 -29.39 -12.69
N LEU A 162 2.19 -29.48 -13.55
CA LEU A 162 1.03 -28.58 -13.50
C LEU A 162 -0.18 -29.14 -12.73
N SER A 163 -0.35 -30.47 -12.67
CA SER A 163 -1.59 -31.07 -12.15
C SER A 163 -1.83 -30.77 -10.67
N GLY A 164 -0.82 -30.96 -9.82
CA GLY A 164 -0.91 -30.67 -8.39
C GLY A 164 -1.07 -29.17 -8.08
N LEU A 165 -0.38 -28.33 -8.86
CA LEU A 165 -0.46 -26.88 -8.72
C LEU A 165 -1.84 -26.35 -9.12
N PHE A 166 -2.40 -26.84 -10.24
CA PHE A 166 -3.72 -26.46 -10.71
C PHE A 166 -4.81 -26.84 -9.71
N SER A 167 -4.80 -28.07 -9.19
CA SER A 167 -5.75 -28.48 -8.13
C SER A 167 -5.59 -27.65 -6.85
N GLY A 168 -4.35 -27.34 -6.46
CA GLY A 168 -4.08 -26.53 -5.27
C GLY A 168 -4.60 -25.10 -5.40
N LEU A 169 -4.47 -24.48 -6.58
CA LEU A 169 -5.01 -23.16 -6.88
C LEU A 169 -6.54 -23.14 -6.86
N ILE A 170 -7.18 -24.14 -7.46
CA ILE A 170 -8.64 -24.25 -7.45
C ILE A 170 -9.16 -24.32 -6.02
N GLN A 171 -8.57 -25.19 -5.21
CA GLN A 171 -8.95 -25.32 -3.80
C GLN A 171 -8.72 -24.01 -3.06
N TYR A 172 -7.57 -23.36 -3.27
CA TYR A 172 -7.26 -22.07 -2.65
C TYR A 172 -8.31 -20.99 -2.99
N ILE A 173 -8.66 -20.84 -4.27
CA ILE A 173 -9.65 -19.84 -4.72
C ILE A 173 -11.02 -20.12 -4.10
N GLN A 174 -11.44 -21.39 -4.06
CA GLN A 174 -12.69 -21.81 -3.42
C GLN A 174 -12.69 -21.57 -1.90
N ASP A 175 -11.59 -21.87 -1.20
CA ASP A 175 -11.42 -21.62 0.23
C ASP A 175 -11.46 -20.12 0.57
N LYS A 176 -11.02 -19.27 -0.36
CA LYS A 176 -11.19 -17.81 -0.27
C LYS A 176 -12.60 -17.34 -0.57
N GLY A 177 -13.55 -18.23 -0.81
CA GLY A 177 -14.97 -17.94 -1.00
C GLY A 177 -15.33 -17.48 -2.41
N PHE A 178 -14.50 -17.80 -3.41
CA PHE A 178 -14.91 -17.64 -4.79
C PHE A 178 -15.80 -18.82 -5.20
N GLU A 179 -16.87 -18.51 -5.92
CA GLU A 179 -17.81 -19.48 -6.43
C GLU A 179 -17.52 -19.74 -7.91
N PRO A 180 -17.76 -20.96 -8.43
CA PRO A 180 -17.66 -21.22 -9.86
C PRO A 180 -18.49 -20.23 -10.69
N ASP A 181 -17.90 -19.69 -11.75
CA ASP A 181 -18.59 -18.86 -12.73
C ASP A 181 -18.64 -19.59 -14.07
N GLU A 182 -19.77 -20.27 -14.32
CA GLU A 182 -20.00 -21.04 -15.55
C GLU A 182 -19.87 -20.21 -16.83
N LYS A 183 -20.00 -18.87 -16.75
CA LYS A 183 -19.82 -17.97 -17.90
C LYS A 183 -18.35 -17.71 -18.23
N ALA A 184 -17.45 -18.00 -17.29
CA ALA A 184 -16.01 -17.78 -17.41
C ALA A 184 -15.22 -19.10 -17.54
N VAL A 185 -15.88 -20.19 -17.96
CA VAL A 185 -15.28 -21.53 -18.14
C VAL A 185 -15.10 -21.84 -19.62
N SER A 186 -13.95 -22.45 -19.96
CA SER A 186 -13.65 -23.01 -21.29
C SER A 186 -13.01 -24.39 -21.14
N GLU A 187 -12.61 -25.04 -22.25
CA GLU A 187 -11.95 -26.34 -22.19
C GLU A 187 -10.64 -26.34 -21.40
N ILE A 188 -9.96 -25.19 -21.34
CA ILE A 188 -8.63 -25.05 -20.71
C ILE A 188 -8.61 -24.06 -19.55
N CYS A 189 -9.75 -23.43 -19.24
CA CYS A 189 -9.88 -22.43 -18.19
C CYS A 189 -11.04 -22.74 -17.25
N ASN A 190 -10.81 -22.60 -15.94
CA ASN A 190 -11.86 -22.58 -14.94
C ASN A 190 -12.08 -21.14 -14.44
N GLY A 191 -13.34 -20.71 -14.49
CA GLY A 191 -13.77 -19.38 -14.07
C GLY A 191 -14.41 -19.39 -12.69
N TYR A 192 -14.15 -18.32 -11.94
CA TYR A 192 -14.62 -18.11 -10.59
C TYR A 192 -15.00 -16.65 -10.38
N LYS A 193 -15.97 -16.39 -9.52
CA LYS A 193 -16.39 -15.03 -9.16
C LYS A 193 -16.53 -14.87 -7.66
N LYS A 194 -16.36 -13.65 -7.19
CA LYS A 194 -16.63 -13.29 -5.80
C LYS A 194 -17.08 -11.84 -5.69
N LEU A 195 -18.03 -11.61 -4.79
CA LEU A 195 -18.51 -10.27 -4.45
C LEU A 195 -17.59 -9.65 -3.38
N TYR A 196 -17.16 -8.42 -3.64
CA TYR A 196 -16.36 -7.58 -2.76
C TYR A 196 -17.09 -6.26 -2.53
N GLY A 197 -18.01 -6.24 -1.56
CA GLY A 197 -18.86 -5.07 -1.34
C GLY A 197 -19.78 -4.82 -2.54
N ASN A 198 -19.57 -3.72 -3.26
CA ASN A 198 -20.30 -3.38 -4.49
C ASN A 198 -19.60 -3.88 -5.77
N ASP A 199 -18.40 -4.41 -5.64
CA ASP A 199 -17.56 -4.85 -6.75
C ASP A 199 -17.71 -6.36 -6.95
N THR A 200 -17.67 -6.83 -8.20
CA THR A 200 -17.57 -8.25 -8.51
C THR A 200 -16.19 -8.51 -9.11
N VAL A 201 -15.39 -9.38 -8.49
CA VAL A 201 -14.13 -9.81 -9.09
C VAL A 201 -14.35 -11.17 -9.74
N ILE A 202 -13.95 -11.29 -11.01
CA ILE A 202 -13.88 -12.56 -11.71
C ILE A 202 -12.41 -12.99 -11.78
N ALA A 203 -12.12 -14.24 -11.45
CA ALA A 203 -10.82 -14.87 -11.59
C ALA A 203 -10.92 -16.07 -12.54
N MET A 204 -9.92 -16.25 -13.40
CA MET A 204 -9.80 -17.40 -14.29
C MET A 204 -8.44 -18.07 -14.12
N ILE A 205 -8.43 -19.38 -14.00
CA ILE A 205 -7.21 -20.19 -14.01
C ILE A 205 -7.19 -20.98 -15.32
N CYS A 206 -6.19 -20.73 -16.17
CA CYS A 206 -6.03 -21.36 -17.48
C CYS A 206 -4.72 -22.13 -17.58
N TYR A 207 -4.71 -23.23 -18.35
CA TYR A 207 -3.47 -23.80 -18.85
C TYR A 207 -2.85 -22.87 -19.89
N VAL A 208 -1.55 -22.61 -19.76
CA VAL A 208 -0.73 -22.06 -20.84
C VAL A 208 -0.29 -23.23 -21.69
N GLN A 209 -0.57 -23.19 -22.99
CA GLN A 209 -0.15 -24.22 -23.94
C GLN A 209 1.16 -23.82 -24.63
N ASP A 210 2.00 -24.80 -24.94
CA ASP A 210 3.13 -24.63 -25.85
C ASP A 210 2.69 -24.60 -27.32
N GLU A 211 3.65 -24.49 -28.24
CA GLU A 211 3.39 -24.47 -29.69
C GLU A 211 2.73 -25.75 -30.21
N GLU A 212 2.84 -26.85 -29.46
CA GLU A 212 2.28 -28.17 -29.79
C GLU A 212 0.89 -28.38 -29.16
N GLY A 213 0.41 -27.42 -28.37
CA GLY A 213 -0.89 -27.47 -27.68
C GLY A 213 -0.85 -28.21 -26.33
N SER A 214 0.33 -28.61 -25.85
CA SER A 214 0.48 -29.29 -24.56
C SER A 214 0.52 -28.29 -23.41
N PRO A 215 -0.04 -28.61 -22.23
CA PRO A 215 0.08 -27.76 -21.05
C PRO A 215 1.55 -27.55 -20.65
N ALA A 216 2.00 -26.29 -20.67
CA ALA A 216 3.36 -25.87 -20.37
C ALA A 216 3.45 -24.84 -19.22
N GLY A 217 2.30 -24.44 -18.67
CA GLY A 217 2.22 -23.47 -17.60
C GLY A 217 0.80 -23.26 -17.09
N LEU A 218 0.66 -22.38 -16.11
CA LEU A 218 -0.62 -21.87 -15.64
C LEU A 218 -0.61 -20.35 -15.72
N LYS A 219 -1.74 -19.79 -16.15
CA LYS A 219 -2.02 -18.36 -16.12
C LYS A 219 -3.26 -18.13 -15.28
N ILE A 220 -3.18 -17.21 -14.33
CA ILE A 220 -4.31 -16.78 -13.52
C ILE A 220 -4.58 -15.32 -13.88
N SER A 221 -5.80 -15.03 -14.31
CA SER A 221 -6.23 -13.67 -14.63
C SER A 221 -7.34 -13.25 -13.68
N ALA A 222 -7.35 -11.99 -13.26
CA ALA A 222 -8.42 -11.43 -12.43
C ALA A 222 -8.85 -10.06 -12.98
N ALA A 223 -10.15 -9.82 -13.02
CA ALA A 223 -10.73 -8.57 -13.48
C ALA A 223 -11.86 -8.10 -12.57
N LEU A 224 -11.95 -6.79 -12.41
CA LEU A 224 -13.08 -6.13 -11.78
C LEU A 224 -14.23 -6.00 -12.79
N LYS A 225 -15.32 -6.73 -12.53
CA LYS A 225 -16.60 -6.62 -13.22
C LYS A 225 -17.40 -5.47 -12.58
N LYS A 226 -17.48 -4.35 -13.30
CA LYS A 226 -18.38 -3.22 -13.01
C LYS A 226 -19.77 -3.44 -13.59
#